data_AF-A0A432XRB4-F1
#
_entry.id   AF-A0A432XRB4-F1
#
_cell.length_a   1.000
_cell.length_b   1.000
_cell.length_c   1.000
_cell.angle_alpha   90.00
_cell.angle_beta   90.00
_cell.angle_gamma   90.00
#
_symmetry.space_group_name_H-M   'P 1'
#
loop_
_entity.id
_entity.type
_entity.pdbx_description
1 polymer ?
#
loop_
_entity_poly.entity_id
_entity_poly.type
_entity_poly.pdbx_seq_one_letter_code
_entity_poly.pdbx_strand_id
1 'polypeptide(L)'
;MPNKEEEERKAGKIFVEILILSSGCCFAVASYILSHATGEAHWFGRSGAVVVLLSVWVETRNYSAQQRMNDCRQSAAGYIGGSPQDWSIPKRRKVLEYVTLCFILLGTLIWGYGDLVP
;
A
#
# COMPACT_ATOMS: atom_id res chain seq x y z
N MET A 1 -1.80 24.00 -16.81
CA MET A 1 -2.69 23.27 -15.88
C MET A 1 -2.37 21.79 -16.00
N PRO A 2 -2.21 21.05 -14.90
CA PRO A 2 -2.04 19.60 -14.97
C PRO A 2 -3.26 18.99 -15.70
N ASN A 3 -3.01 18.16 -16.70
CA ASN A 3 -4.07 17.54 -17.50
C ASN A 3 -4.76 16.46 -16.65
N LYS A 4 -6.07 16.62 -16.39
CA LYS A 4 -6.87 15.72 -15.54
C LYS A 4 -6.77 14.26 -15.99
N GLU A 5 -6.83 14.02 -17.30
CA GLU A 5 -6.76 12.68 -17.89
C GLU A 5 -5.38 12.03 -17.68
N GLU A 6 -4.32 12.84 -17.65
CA GLU A 6 -2.96 12.36 -17.46
C GLU A 6 -2.72 11.92 -16.01
N GLU A 7 -3.21 12.69 -15.04
CA GLU A 7 -3.10 12.35 -13.62
C GLU A 7 -3.98 11.14 -13.26
N GLU A 8 -5.16 10.99 -13.86
CA GLU A 8 -5.97 9.77 -13.72
C GLU A 8 -5.28 8.53 -14.32
N ARG A 9 -4.62 8.68 -15.49
CA ARG A 9 -3.84 7.61 -16.10
C ARG A 9 -2.63 7.22 -15.27
N LYS A 10 -1.90 8.18 -14.69
CA LYS A 10 -0.81 7.93 -13.74
C LYS A 10 -1.33 7.26 -12.47
N ALA A 11 -2.45 7.75 -11.94
CA ALA A 11 -3.10 7.17 -10.79
C ALA A 11 -3.59 5.73 -11.04
N GLY A 12 -3.94 5.38 -12.28
CA GLY A 12 -4.30 4.01 -12.67
C GLY A 12 -3.12 3.02 -12.64
N LYS A 13 -1.87 3.50 -12.66
CA LYS A 13 -0.68 2.66 -12.56
C LYS A 13 -0.40 2.33 -11.10
N ILE A 14 -0.82 1.13 -10.69
CA ILE A 14 -0.58 0.56 -9.35
C ILE A 14 0.50 -0.54 -9.35
N PHE A 15 1.21 -0.69 -10.48
CA PHE A 15 2.16 -1.79 -10.68
C PHE A 15 3.32 -1.77 -9.68
N VAL A 16 3.83 -0.58 -9.36
CA VAL A 16 4.93 -0.43 -8.41
C VAL A 16 4.48 -0.82 -7.01
N GLU A 17 3.27 -0.41 -6.62
CA GLU A 17 2.65 -0.74 -5.34
C GLU A 17 2.46 -2.26 -5.20
N ILE A 18 1.98 -2.93 -6.25
CA ILE A 18 1.84 -4.39 -6.29
C ILE A 18 3.21 -5.08 -6.17
N LEU A 19 4.24 -4.58 -6.86
CA LEU A 19 5.59 -5.13 -6.74
C LEU A 19 6.15 -5.00 -5.32
N ILE A 20 5.92 -3.87 -4.66
CA ILE A 20 6.36 -3.66 -3.28
C ILE A 20 5.66 -4.64 -2.33
N LEU A 21 4.32 -4.77 -2.41
CA LEU A 21 3.58 -5.74 -1.58
C LEU A 21 4.01 -7.18 -1.86
N SER A 22 4.19 -7.53 -3.14
CA SER A 22 4.68 -8.85 -3.56
C SER A 22 6.07 -9.13 -2.98
N SER A 23 6.97 -8.14 -3.00
CA SER A 23 8.31 -8.27 -2.45
C SER A 23 8.31 -8.51 -0.95
N GLY A 24 7.41 -7.84 -0.20
CA GLY A 24 7.22 -8.08 1.23
C GLY A 24 6.69 -9.48 1.51
N CYS A 25 5.72 -9.96 0.72
CA CYS A 25 5.21 -11.33 0.81
C CYS A 25 6.32 -12.36 0.53
N CYS A 26 7.08 -12.19 -0.56
CA CYS A 26 8.20 -13.07 -0.89
C CYS A 26 9.25 -13.09 0.23
N PHE A 27 9.55 -11.94 0.84
CA PHE A 27 10.46 -11.86 1.96
C PHE A 27 9.96 -12.65 3.17
N ALA A 28 8.68 -12.49 3.54
CA ALA A 28 8.08 -13.26 4.64
C ALA A 28 8.09 -14.77 4.38
N VAL A 29 7.80 -15.20 3.15
CA VAL A 29 7.87 -16.63 2.76
C VAL A 29 9.31 -17.15 2.81
N ALA A 30 10.28 -16.39 2.32
CA ALA A 30 11.69 -16.77 2.40
C ALA A 30 12.16 -16.88 3.86
N SER A 31 11.77 -15.93 4.71
CA SER A 31 12.04 -15.97 6.15
C SER A 31 11.39 -17.16 6.85
N TYR A 32 10.17 -17.55 6.45
CA TYR A 32 9.50 -18.75 6.95
C TYR A 32 10.29 -20.03 6.61
N ILE A 33 10.71 -20.17 5.34
CA ILE A 33 11.52 -21.32 4.89
C ILE A 33 12.85 -21.39 5.64
N LEU A 34 13.52 -20.24 5.79
CA LEU A 34 14.78 -20.15 6.53
C LEU A 34 14.60 -20.50 8.00
N SER A 35 13.54 -20.00 8.63
CA SER A 35 13.21 -20.29 10.02
C SER A 35 13.04 -21.79 10.28
N HIS A 36 12.35 -22.49 9.37
CA HIS A 36 12.17 -23.93 9.45
C HIS A 36 13.48 -24.71 9.17
N ALA A 37 14.33 -24.20 8.27
CA ALA A 37 15.60 -24.83 7.94
C ALA A 37 16.67 -24.67 9.05
N THR A 38 16.69 -23.54 9.75
CA THR A 38 17.63 -23.27 10.84
C THR A 38 17.13 -23.74 12.21
N GLY A 39 15.83 -24.04 12.33
CA GLY A 39 15.17 -24.34 13.62
C GLY A 39 15.02 -23.12 14.52
N GLU A 40 15.21 -21.91 13.96
CA GLU A 40 15.13 -20.66 14.69
C GLU A 40 13.85 -19.90 14.29
N ALA A 41 12.83 -19.91 15.15
CA ALA A 41 11.53 -19.29 14.89
C ALA A 41 11.58 -17.75 14.69
N HIS A 42 12.64 -17.10 15.17
CA HIS A 42 12.74 -15.64 15.22
C HIS A 42 12.87 -14.96 13.85
N TRP A 43 13.32 -15.68 12.82
CA TRP A 43 13.45 -15.14 11.47
C TRP A 43 12.09 -14.84 10.85
N PHE A 44 11.11 -15.72 11.08
CA PHE A 44 9.75 -15.52 10.60
C PHE A 44 9.07 -14.36 11.32
N GLY A 45 9.17 -14.28 12.65
CA GLY A 45 8.60 -13.17 13.41
C GLY A 45 9.12 -11.80 12.97
N ARG A 46 10.45 -11.65 12.80
CA ARG A 46 11.05 -10.38 12.35
C ARG A 46 10.63 -9.98 10.93
N SER A 47 10.28 -10.93 10.08
CA SER A 47 9.81 -10.64 8.72
C SER A 47 8.48 -9.87 8.68
N GLY A 48 7.65 -10.02 9.71
CA GLY A 48 6.40 -9.28 9.86
C GLY A 48 6.60 -7.75 9.89
N ALA A 49 7.66 -7.28 10.57
CA ALA A 49 8.00 -5.86 10.60
C ALA A 49 8.34 -5.31 9.20
N VAL A 50 9.03 -6.12 8.37
CA VAL A 50 9.35 -5.76 6.99
C VAL A 50 8.07 -5.65 6.15
N VAL A 51 7.15 -6.62 6.29
CA VAL A 51 5.84 -6.57 5.62
C VAL A 51 5.07 -5.31 6.01
N VAL A 52 5.02 -4.97 7.30
CA VAL A 52 4.35 -3.75 7.79
C VAL A 52 4.97 -2.49 7.17
N LEU A 53 6.30 -2.35 7.22
CA LEU A 53 6.99 -1.17 6.69
C LEU A 53 6.73 -0.98 5.18
N LEU A 54 6.83 -2.05 4.40
CA LEU A 54 6.57 -2.00 2.96
C LEU A 54 5.09 -1.67 2.66
N SER A 55 4.17 -2.19 3.47
CA SER A 55 2.74 -1.90 3.32
C SER A 55 2.41 -0.45 3.68
N VAL A 56 2.96 0.09 4.76
CA VAL A 56 2.80 1.51 5.13
C VAL A 56 3.39 2.42 4.04
N TRP A 57 4.51 2.03 3.42
CA TRP A 57 5.06 2.77 2.30
C TRP A 57 4.12 2.77 1.09
N VAL A 58 3.53 1.63 0.76
CA VAL A 58 2.51 1.53 -0.30
C VAL A 58 1.30 2.40 0.01
N GLU A 59 0.83 2.42 1.26
CA GLU A 59 -0.29 3.26 1.68
C GLU A 59 0.04 4.74 1.55
N THR A 60 1.26 5.15 1.94
CA THR A 60 1.73 6.54 1.76
C THR A 60 1.74 6.96 0.28
N ARG A 61 2.14 6.05 -0.62
CA ARG A 61 2.10 6.29 -2.07
C ARG A 61 0.67 6.37 -2.59
N ASN A 62 -0.22 5.50 -2.09
CA ASN A 62 -1.63 5.51 -2.46
C ASN A 62 -2.30 6.81 -2.02
N TYR A 63 -2.11 7.22 -0.77
CA TYR A 63 -2.58 8.48 -0.22
C TYR A 63 -2.07 9.69 -1.02
N SER A 64 -0.77 9.75 -1.30
CA SER A 64 -0.17 10.84 -2.08
C SER A 64 -0.77 10.99 -3.47
N ALA A 65 -1.09 9.88 -4.13
CA ALA A 65 -1.75 9.91 -5.43
C ALA A 65 -3.21 10.36 -5.34
N GLN A 66 -3.96 9.89 -4.34
CA GLN A 66 -5.34 10.33 -4.11
C GLN A 66 -5.39 11.84 -3.81
N GLN A 67 -4.47 12.33 -2.98
CA GLN A 67 -4.36 13.75 -2.63
C GLN A 67 -4.07 14.60 -3.86
N ARG A 68 -3.09 14.22 -4.69
CA ARG A 68 -2.76 14.94 -5.92
C ARG A 68 -3.95 15.07 -6.86
N MET A 69 -4.74 14.01 -7.00
CA MET A 69 -5.90 14.06 -7.86
C MET A 69 -7.01 14.94 -7.27
N ASN A 70 -7.23 14.90 -5.94
CA ASN A 70 -8.14 15.80 -5.25
C ASN A 70 -7.73 17.26 -5.43
N ASP A 71 -6.45 17.59 -5.23
CA ASP A 71 -5.90 18.94 -5.41
C ASP A 71 -6.07 19.43 -6.86
N CYS A 72 -5.86 18.56 -7.87
CA CYS A 72 -6.08 18.90 -9.28
C CYS A 72 -7.55 19.23 -9.58
N ARG A 73 -8.51 18.54 -8.96
CA ARG A 73 -9.93 18.80 -9.16
C ARG A 73 -10.41 20.03 -8.39
N GLN A 74 -9.95 20.23 -7.16
CA GLN A 74 -10.24 21.44 -6.39
C GLN A 74 -9.64 22.68 -7.06
N SER A 75 -8.42 22.60 -7.59
CA SER A 75 -7.80 23.70 -8.35
C SER A 75 -8.59 24.05 -9.62
N ALA A 76 -9.25 23.07 -10.25
CA ALA A 76 -10.13 23.33 -11.38
C ALA A 76 -11.49 23.93 -10.96
N ALA A 77 -11.94 23.71 -9.72
CA ALA A 77 -13.17 24.26 -9.17
C ALA A 77 -12.98 25.62 -8.46
N GLY A 78 -11.74 25.96 -8.05
CA GLY A 78 -11.40 27.19 -7.33
C GLY A 78 -11.45 28.50 -8.14
N TYR A 79 -11.97 28.47 -9.37
CA TYR A 79 -12.31 29.68 -10.11
C TYR A 79 -13.56 30.32 -9.50
N ILE A 80 -13.62 31.66 -9.44
CA ILE A 80 -14.75 32.41 -8.88
C ILE A 80 -16.06 31.93 -9.54
N GLY A 81 -16.94 31.29 -8.75
CA GLY A 81 -18.21 30.73 -9.21
C GLY A 81 -18.23 29.21 -9.49
N GLY A 82 -17.12 28.49 -9.26
CA GLY A 82 -17.09 27.03 -9.43
C GLY A 82 -17.79 26.28 -8.30
N SER A 83 -18.72 25.39 -8.65
CA SER A 83 -19.36 24.47 -7.69
C SER A 83 -18.35 23.41 -7.20
N PRO A 84 -18.41 22.97 -5.93
CA PRO A 84 -17.63 21.83 -5.45
C PRO A 84 -17.83 20.65 -6.39
N GLN A 85 -16.75 20.13 -6.99
CA GLN A 85 -16.86 18.92 -7.79
C GLN A 85 -16.77 17.70 -6.88
N ASP A 86 -17.77 16.84 -6.97
CA ASP A 86 -17.72 15.54 -6.30
C ASP A 86 -16.50 14.74 -6.77
N TRP A 87 -15.69 14.37 -5.79
CA TRP A 87 -14.49 13.58 -5.96
C TRP A 87 -14.80 12.13 -5.61
N SER A 88 -14.58 11.20 -6.54
CA SER A 88 -14.69 9.76 -6.29
C SER A 88 -13.34 9.08 -6.45
N ILE A 89 -12.95 8.31 -5.43
CA ILE A 89 -11.71 7.54 -5.44
C ILE A 89 -11.85 6.42 -6.48
N PRO A 90 -10.87 6.24 -7.39
CA PRO A 90 -10.89 5.14 -8.35
C PRO A 90 -11.02 3.79 -7.64
N LYS A 91 -11.95 2.93 -8.09
CA LYS A 91 -12.22 1.62 -7.46
C LYS A 91 -10.95 0.79 -7.23
N ARG A 92 -10.00 0.81 -8.17
CA ARG A 92 -8.71 0.10 -8.07
C ARG A 92 -7.85 0.55 -6.89
N ARG A 93 -7.82 1.86 -6.62
CA ARG A 93 -7.06 2.42 -5.48
C ARG A 93 -7.71 2.12 -4.14
N LYS A 94 -9.05 2.08 -4.12
CA LYS A 94 -9.80 1.66 -2.94
C LYS A 94 -9.57 0.17 -2.62
N VAL A 95 -9.51 -0.68 -3.65
CA VAL A 95 -9.12 -2.10 -3.47
C VAL A 95 -7.68 -2.21 -2.95
N LEU A 96 -6.75 -1.43 -3.51
CA LEU A 96 -5.36 -1.41 -3.06
C LEU A 96 -5.23 -1.00 -1.57
N GLU A 97 -6.00 -0.02 -1.13
CA GLU A 97 -6.07 0.42 0.27
C GLU A 97 -6.50 -0.73 1.19
N TYR A 98 -7.60 -1.43 0.86
CA TYR A 98 -8.05 -2.60 1.63
C TYR A 98 -7.00 -3.72 1.67
N VAL A 99 -6.37 -4.03 0.53
CA VAL A 99 -5.31 -5.05 0.46
C VAL A 99 -4.12 -4.65 1.32
N THR A 100 -3.69 -3.39 1.23
CA THR A 100 -2.57 -2.85 2.01
C THR A 100 -2.86 -2.91 3.51
N LEU A 101 -4.08 -2.56 3.93
CA LEU A 101 -4.52 -2.68 5.32
C LEU A 101 -4.50 -4.14 5.80
N CYS A 102 -4.96 -5.09 4.99
CA CYS A 102 -4.83 -6.51 5.31
C CYS A 102 -3.37 -6.92 5.50
N PHE A 103 -2.46 -6.44 4.66
CA PHE A 103 -1.03 -6.74 4.80
C PHE A 103 -0.42 -6.10 6.06
N ILE A 104 -0.83 -4.90 6.45
CA ILE A 104 -0.40 -4.28 7.71
C ILE A 104 -0.85 -5.14 8.90
N LEU A 105 -2.11 -5.58 8.91
CA LEU A 105 -2.64 -6.43 9.97
C LEU A 105 -1.91 -7.77 10.03
N LEU A 106 -1.75 -8.44 8.88
CA LEU A 106 -1.05 -9.72 8.80
C LEU A 106 0.42 -9.60 9.18
N GLY A 107 1.13 -8.58 8.68
CA GLY A 107 2.51 -8.32 9.05
C GLY A 107 2.66 -8.04 10.54
N THR A 108 1.71 -7.33 11.15
CA THR A 108 1.70 -7.08 12.60
C THR A 108 1.47 -8.37 13.38
N LEU A 109 0.56 -9.24 12.93
CA LEU A 109 0.34 -10.55 13.53
C LEU A 109 1.57 -11.44 13.43
N ILE A 110 2.22 -11.51 12.27
CA ILE A 110 3.49 -12.22 12.09
C ILE A 110 4.54 -11.64 13.01
N TRP A 111 4.61 -10.32 13.16
CA TRP A 111 5.60 -9.69 14.02
C TRP A 111 5.38 -10.00 15.50
N GLY A 112 4.15 -9.99 15.97
CA GLY A 112 3.82 -10.27 17.37
C GLY A 112 3.82 -11.76 17.74
N TYR A 113 3.48 -12.64 16.79
CA TYR A 113 3.21 -14.06 17.07
C TYR A 113 3.99 -15.04 16.18
N GLY A 114 4.79 -14.57 15.23
CA GLY A 114 5.53 -15.43 14.31
C GLY A 114 6.54 -16.34 14.99
N ASP A 115 7.08 -15.92 16.13
CA ASP A 115 8.02 -16.72 16.93
C ASP A 115 7.34 -17.94 17.59
N LEU A 116 6.01 -17.99 17.62
CA LEU A 116 5.24 -19.15 18.10
C LEU A 116 5.09 -20.24 17.04
N VAL A 117 5.45 -19.95 15.78
CA VAL A 117 5.39 -20.92 14.69
C VAL A 117 6.74 -21.65 14.63
N PRO A 118 6.74 -22.98 14.87
CA PRO A 118 7.96 -23.79 14.88
C PRO A 118 8.53 -24.08 13.48
#